data_AF-A0A1G9HZV8-F1
#
_entry.id   AF-A0A1G9HZV8-F1
#
_cell.length_a   1.000
_cell.length_b   1.000
_cell.length_c   1.000
_cell.angle_alpha   90.00
_cell.angle_beta   90.00
_cell.angle_gamma   90.00
#
_symmetry.space_group_name_H-M   'P 1'
#
loop_
_entity.id
_entity.type
_entity.pdbx_description
1 polymer ?
#
loop_
_entity_poly.entity_id
_entity_poly.type
_entity_poly.pdbx_seq_one_letter_code
_entity_poly.pdbx_strand_id
1 'polypeptide(L)'
;MTADQERSSEYWAARDLAQSWAQGTARQVQRLRAAVERASALDDAFARGQAGDLDAFDDAEVFGAAWVEQHLLAVAVQQFHKWAGRMLTARGEVSPTEDRLMRLVRNSLEHLDEAVLTGDEALPGPTGNSSLRSLPGSRLSLRVATGTDRLMICGLVDVETIEQACRALAEEIIDDILGPSDDLSFDPAAFMSPETEPDR
;
A
#
# COMPACT_ATOMS: atom_id res chain seq x y z
N MET A 1 -8.12 27.39 -26.06
CA MET A 1 -8.06 25.92 -25.90
C MET A 1 -9.49 25.42 -25.97
N THR A 2 -9.76 24.34 -26.71
CA THR A 2 -11.12 23.77 -26.76
C THR A 2 -11.33 22.80 -25.60
N ALA A 3 -12.59 22.54 -25.22
CA ALA A 3 -12.93 21.60 -24.15
C ALA A 3 -12.40 20.16 -24.37
N ASP A 4 -12.17 19.78 -25.63
CA ASP A 4 -11.55 18.50 -25.99
C ASP A 4 -10.03 18.52 -25.82
N GLN A 5 -9.37 19.65 -26.08
CA GLN A 5 -7.94 19.83 -25.80
C GLN A 5 -7.66 19.85 -24.30
N GLU A 6 -8.55 20.45 -23.51
CA GLU A 6 -8.47 20.45 -22.03
C GLU A 6 -8.64 19.05 -21.45
N ARG A 7 -9.67 18.30 -21.89
CA ARG A 7 -9.88 16.91 -21.47
C ARG A 7 -8.73 15.99 -21.88
N SER A 8 -8.17 16.18 -23.08
CA SER A 8 -6.99 15.43 -23.53
C SER A 8 -5.76 15.75 -22.67
N SER A 9 -5.51 17.02 -22.33
CA SER A 9 -4.39 17.40 -21.46
C SER A 9 -4.55 16.89 -20.03
N GLU A 10 -5.76 16.94 -19.46
CA GLU A 10 -6.03 16.43 -18.11
C GLU A 10 -5.87 14.91 -18.04
N TYR A 11 -6.34 14.21 -19.07
CA TYR A 11 -6.17 12.75 -19.18
C TYR A 11 -4.70 12.35 -19.12
N TRP A 12 -3.83 12.94 -19.96
CA TRP A 12 -2.41 12.58 -19.99
C TRP A 12 -1.71 12.86 -18.65
N ALA A 13 -2.01 13.99 -18.01
CA ALA A 13 -1.45 14.32 -16.70
C ALA A 13 -1.91 13.34 -15.61
N ALA A 14 -3.21 12.99 -15.59
CA ALA A 14 -3.76 12.03 -14.64
C ALA A 14 -3.20 10.62 -14.87
N ARG A 15 -3.02 10.22 -16.13
CA ARG A 15 -2.40 8.94 -16.52
C ARG A 15 -0.97 8.84 -15.99
N ASP A 16 -0.14 9.84 -16.24
CA ASP A 16 1.28 9.82 -15.82
C ASP A 16 1.41 9.71 -14.30
N LEU A 17 0.53 10.40 -13.56
CA LEU A 17 0.47 10.30 -12.11
C LEU A 17 -0.06 8.93 -11.66
N ALA A 18 -1.11 8.40 -12.30
CA ALA A 18 -1.63 7.07 -11.98
C ALA A 18 -0.56 5.99 -12.19
N GLN A 19 0.18 6.03 -13.30
CA GLN A 19 1.28 5.12 -13.58
C GLN A 19 2.41 5.24 -12.55
N SER A 20 2.79 6.48 -12.20
CA SER A 20 3.82 6.72 -11.18
C SER A 20 3.42 6.17 -9.81
N TRP A 21 2.16 6.35 -9.41
CA TRP A 21 1.62 5.82 -8.17
C TRP A 21 1.46 4.30 -8.20
N ALA A 22 1.13 3.69 -9.34
CA ALA A 22 1.11 2.23 -9.49
C ALA A 22 2.50 1.63 -9.21
N GLN A 23 3.54 2.18 -9.84
CA GLN A 23 4.93 1.76 -9.63
C GLN A 23 5.41 2.03 -8.20
N GLY A 24 5.03 3.18 -7.62
CA GLY A 24 5.32 3.50 -6.23
C GLY A 24 4.67 2.51 -5.26
N THR A 25 3.41 2.16 -5.50
CA THR A 25 2.66 1.21 -4.68
C THR A 25 3.26 -0.19 -4.75
N ALA A 26 3.60 -0.67 -5.96
CA ALA A 26 4.27 -1.96 -6.11
C ALA A 26 5.61 -2.03 -5.37
N ARG A 27 6.44 -0.98 -5.47
CA ARG A 27 7.69 -0.87 -4.68
C ARG A 27 7.43 -0.85 -3.18
N GLN A 28 6.38 -0.16 -2.75
CA GLN A 28 5.99 -0.07 -1.36
C GLN A 28 5.52 -1.41 -0.78
N VAL A 29 4.86 -2.25 -1.58
CA VAL A 29 4.54 -3.64 -1.20
C VAL A 29 5.82 -4.43 -0.92
N GLN A 30 6.83 -4.32 -1.78
CA GLN A 30 8.10 -5.03 -1.58
C GLN A 30 8.83 -4.55 -0.31
N ARG A 31 8.80 -3.24 -0.04
CA ARG A 31 9.36 -2.67 1.19
C ARG A 31 8.67 -3.20 2.44
N LEU A 32 7.34 -3.26 2.44
CA LEU A 32 6.58 -3.84 3.54
C LEU A 32 6.92 -5.32 3.73
N ARG A 33 6.97 -6.12 2.66
CA ARG A 33 7.37 -7.53 2.74
C ARG A 33 8.75 -7.70 3.37
N ALA A 34 9.74 -6.96 2.89
CA ALA A 34 11.10 -7.01 3.44
C ALA A 34 11.16 -6.56 4.91
N ALA A 35 10.31 -5.61 5.33
CA ALA A 35 10.21 -5.20 6.73
C ALA A 35 9.55 -6.28 7.61
N VAL A 36 8.46 -6.90 7.12
CA VAL A 36 7.76 -8.00 7.82
C VAL A 36 8.62 -9.25 7.92
N GLU A 37 9.40 -9.56 6.89
CA GLU A 37 10.33 -10.70 6.91
C GLU A 37 11.41 -10.50 7.97
N ARG A 38 11.98 -9.29 8.07
CA ARG A 38 12.92 -8.94 9.15
C ARG A 38 12.28 -9.04 10.53
N ALA A 39 11.05 -8.53 10.69
CA ALA A 39 10.30 -8.64 11.95
C ALA A 39 10.00 -10.10 12.31
N SER A 40 9.61 -10.91 11.34
CA SER A 40 9.32 -12.33 11.54
C SER A 40 10.59 -13.11 11.91
N ALA A 41 11.71 -12.84 11.25
CA ALA A 41 13.00 -13.47 11.57
C ALA A 41 13.48 -13.14 12.99
N LEU A 42 13.24 -11.90 13.44
CA LEU A 42 13.54 -11.46 14.80
C LEU A 42 12.65 -12.17 15.84
N ASP A 43 11.35 -12.21 15.60
CA ASP A 43 10.36 -12.91 16.45
C ASP A 43 10.72 -14.40 16.60
N ASP A 44 11.08 -15.03 15.49
CA ASP A 44 11.58 -16.41 15.42
C ASP A 44 12.87 -16.63 16.22
N ALA A 45 13.81 -15.68 16.15
CA ALA A 45 15.06 -15.75 16.91
C ALA A 45 14.79 -15.65 18.42
N PHE A 46 13.87 -14.77 18.85
CA PHE A 46 13.42 -14.71 20.24
C PHE A 46 12.77 -16.01 20.67
N ALA A 47 11.85 -16.56 19.88
CA ALA A 47 11.15 -17.81 20.19
C ALA A 47 12.11 -19.00 20.36
N ARG A 48 13.23 -19.01 19.62
CA ARG A 48 14.27 -20.06 19.72
C ARG A 48 15.33 -19.78 20.79
N GLY A 49 15.25 -18.67 21.53
CA GLY A 49 16.30 -18.25 22.46
C GLY A 49 17.63 -17.93 21.76
N GLN A 50 17.58 -17.61 20.47
CA GLN A 50 18.72 -17.31 19.59
C GLN A 50 18.92 -15.82 19.37
N ALA A 51 18.12 -14.97 20.02
CA ALA A 51 18.22 -13.51 19.90
C ALA A 51 19.56 -12.93 20.43
N GLY A 52 20.39 -13.74 21.11
CA GLY A 52 21.71 -13.28 21.57
C GLY A 52 21.61 -12.07 22.51
N ASP A 53 22.33 -11.01 22.17
CA ASP A 53 22.39 -9.73 22.91
C ASP A 53 21.35 -8.70 22.44
N LEU A 54 20.39 -9.08 21.59
CA LEU A 54 19.32 -8.19 21.12
C LEU A 54 18.52 -7.62 22.29
N ASP A 55 18.28 -6.31 22.28
CA ASP A 55 17.54 -5.61 23.33
C ASP A 55 16.16 -5.12 22.87
N ALA A 56 15.44 -4.45 23.76
CA ALA A 56 14.10 -3.95 23.48
C ALA A 56 14.07 -2.81 22.43
N PHE A 57 15.19 -2.15 22.17
CA PHE A 57 15.29 -1.12 21.12
C PHE A 57 15.40 -1.76 19.74
N ASP A 58 16.12 -2.87 19.61
CA ASP A 58 16.19 -3.62 18.35
C ASP A 58 14.79 -4.13 17.94
N ASP A 59 14.01 -4.59 18.92
CA ASP A 59 12.62 -5.00 18.72
C ASP A 59 11.74 -3.82 18.24
N ALA A 60 11.80 -2.69 18.94
CA ALA A 60 11.04 -1.49 18.58
C ALA A 60 11.42 -0.94 17.20
N GLU A 61 12.69 -1.02 16.80
CA GLU A 61 13.16 -0.56 15.49
C GLU A 61 12.59 -1.43 14.37
N VAL A 62 12.71 -2.76 14.48
CA VAL A 62 12.30 -3.67 13.40
C VAL A 62 10.78 -3.69 13.24
N PHE A 63 10.03 -3.80 14.34
CA PHE A 63 8.57 -3.74 14.28
C PHE A 63 8.06 -2.34 13.92
N GLY A 64 8.74 -1.29 14.40
CA GLY A 64 8.46 0.10 14.03
C GLY A 64 8.63 0.36 12.53
N ALA A 65 9.67 -0.19 11.92
CA ALA A 65 9.88 -0.12 10.48
C ALA A 65 8.73 -0.78 9.71
N ALA A 66 8.34 -2.01 10.08
CA ALA A 66 7.22 -2.69 9.43
C ALA A 66 5.90 -1.91 9.59
N TRP A 67 5.66 -1.32 10.76
CA TRP A 67 4.51 -0.45 11.01
C TRP A 67 4.49 0.78 10.10
N VAL A 68 5.62 1.45 9.94
CA VAL A 68 5.76 2.63 9.06
C VAL A 68 5.53 2.23 7.60
N GLU A 69 6.15 1.15 7.12
CA GLU A 69 5.98 0.70 5.72
C GLU A 69 4.53 0.33 5.42
N GLN A 70 3.80 -0.20 6.39
CA GLN A 70 2.37 -0.49 6.28
C GLN A 70 1.54 0.80 6.13
N HIS A 71 1.85 1.82 6.93
CA HIS A 71 1.20 3.13 6.83
C HIS A 71 1.45 3.77 5.47
N LEU A 72 2.70 3.75 5.00
CA LEU A 72 3.08 4.28 3.69
C LEU A 72 2.38 3.53 2.55
N LEU A 73 2.21 2.20 2.67
CA LEU A 73 1.45 1.42 1.69
C LEU A 73 -0.03 1.87 1.65
N ALA A 74 -0.66 2.06 2.80
CA ALA A 74 -2.05 2.54 2.86
C ALA A 74 -2.22 3.90 2.15
N VAL A 75 -1.26 4.81 2.30
CA VAL A 75 -1.24 6.09 1.59
C VAL A 75 -1.03 5.89 0.09
N ALA A 76 -0.05 5.08 -0.32
CA ALA A 76 0.29 4.85 -1.72
C ALA A 76 -0.90 4.29 -2.51
N VAL A 77 -1.57 3.26 -1.97
CA VAL A 77 -2.77 2.64 -2.57
C VAL A 77 -3.88 3.67 -2.77
N GLN A 78 -4.12 4.51 -1.75
CA GLN A 78 -5.16 5.52 -1.82
C GLN A 78 -4.87 6.59 -2.88
N GLN A 79 -3.61 7.02 -3.01
CA GLN A 79 -3.22 7.99 -4.03
C GLN A 79 -3.32 7.38 -5.42
N PHE A 80 -2.88 6.13 -5.60
CA PHE A 80 -3.03 5.40 -6.84
C PHE A 80 -4.49 5.35 -7.30
N HIS A 81 -5.42 4.92 -6.44
CA HIS A 81 -6.85 4.87 -6.78
C HIS A 81 -7.43 6.25 -7.16
N LYS A 82 -7.03 7.32 -6.46
CA LYS A 82 -7.49 8.68 -6.77
C LYS A 82 -7.04 9.14 -8.15
N TRP A 83 -5.78 8.91 -8.51
CA TRP A 83 -5.25 9.31 -9.81
C TRP A 83 -5.80 8.46 -10.95
N ALA A 84 -5.96 7.15 -10.74
CA ALA A 84 -6.60 6.27 -11.71
C ALA A 84 -8.08 6.64 -11.94
N GLY A 85 -8.84 6.93 -10.87
CA GLY A 85 -10.22 7.39 -10.99
C GLY A 85 -10.34 8.72 -11.73
N ARG A 86 -9.40 9.64 -11.50
CA ARG A 86 -9.34 10.92 -12.23
C ARG A 86 -9.00 10.71 -13.70
N MET A 87 -8.09 9.80 -14.03
CA MET A 87 -7.75 9.42 -15.40
C MET A 87 -8.98 8.89 -16.15
N LEU A 88 -9.73 7.97 -15.55
CA LEU A 88 -10.94 7.40 -16.15
C LEU A 88 -12.05 8.45 -16.31
N THR A 89 -12.23 9.32 -15.32
CA THR A 89 -13.19 10.44 -15.39
C THR A 89 -12.85 11.41 -16.53
N ALA A 90 -11.57 11.70 -16.75
CA ALA A 90 -11.12 12.56 -17.84
C ALA A 90 -11.43 11.98 -19.24
N ARG A 91 -11.53 10.64 -19.35
CA ARG A 91 -12.00 9.92 -20.55
C ARG A 91 -13.52 9.89 -20.71
N GLY A 92 -14.27 10.38 -19.72
CA GLY A 92 -15.72 10.23 -19.67
C GLY A 92 -16.18 8.84 -19.25
N GLU A 93 -15.28 8.03 -18.69
CA GLU A 93 -15.57 6.70 -18.16
C GLU A 93 -15.94 6.78 -16.67
N VAL A 94 -16.59 5.73 -16.18
CA VAL A 94 -16.99 5.65 -14.77
C VAL A 94 -15.76 5.29 -13.94
N SER A 95 -15.36 6.21 -13.05
CA SER A 95 -14.33 5.91 -12.05
C SER A 95 -14.74 4.70 -11.21
N PRO A 96 -13.82 3.75 -10.93
CA PRO A 96 -14.04 2.68 -9.99
C PRO A 96 -14.52 3.25 -8.65
N THR A 97 -15.42 2.53 -8.00
CA THR A 97 -15.84 2.90 -6.65
C THR A 97 -14.64 2.74 -5.73
N GLU A 98 -14.26 3.83 -5.06
CA GLU A 98 -13.19 3.82 -4.07
C GLU A 98 -13.43 2.73 -3.03
N ASP A 99 -12.41 1.92 -2.76
CA ASP A 99 -12.46 0.93 -1.69
C ASP A 99 -12.71 1.63 -0.34
N ARG A 100 -13.93 1.46 0.15
CA ARG A 100 -14.38 2.09 1.40
C ARG A 100 -13.52 1.66 2.57
N LEU A 101 -13.13 0.39 2.65
CA LEU A 101 -12.34 -0.11 3.77
C LEU A 101 -10.95 0.51 3.75
N MET A 102 -10.30 0.54 2.59
CA MET A 102 -8.97 1.15 2.44
C MET A 102 -9.01 2.64 2.77
N ARG A 103 -10.04 3.37 2.34
CA ARG A 103 -10.21 4.78 2.73
C ARG A 103 -10.34 4.93 4.25
N LEU A 104 -11.14 4.09 4.90
CA LEU A 104 -11.30 4.14 6.35
C LEU A 104 -9.99 3.83 7.07
N VAL A 105 -9.22 2.85 6.60
CA VAL A 105 -7.90 2.52 7.15
C VAL A 105 -6.95 3.71 7.01
N ARG A 106 -6.81 4.30 5.82
CA ARG A 106 -5.94 5.47 5.60
C ARG A 106 -6.35 6.65 6.49
N ASN A 107 -7.62 6.99 6.53
CA ASN A 107 -8.10 8.10 7.36
C ASN A 107 -7.87 7.82 8.86
N SER A 108 -8.04 6.57 9.31
CA SER A 108 -7.79 6.20 10.71
C SER A 108 -6.31 6.29 11.06
N LEU A 109 -5.44 5.94 10.12
CA LEU A 109 -3.99 6.08 10.24
C LEU A 109 -3.55 7.56 10.25
N GLU A 110 -4.19 8.42 9.45
CA GLU A 110 -3.91 9.86 9.39
C GLU A 110 -4.28 10.59 10.68
N HIS A 111 -5.36 10.16 11.35
CA HIS A 111 -5.85 10.74 12.60
C HIS A 111 -5.52 9.88 13.84
N LEU A 112 -4.45 9.07 13.74
CA LEU A 112 -4.07 8.15 14.81
C LEU A 112 -3.65 8.88 16.09
N ASP A 113 -3.18 10.12 15.99
CA ASP A 113 -2.85 11.01 17.10
C ASP A 113 -4.08 11.40 17.95
N GLU A 114 -5.28 11.33 17.38
CA GLU A 114 -6.55 11.57 18.07
C GLU A 114 -7.08 10.30 18.78
N ALA A 115 -6.42 9.14 18.62
CA ALA A 115 -6.92 7.84 19.06
C ALA A 115 -6.55 7.54 20.52
N VAL A 116 -7.31 6.64 21.15
CA VAL A 116 -6.89 6.01 22.40
C VAL A 116 -6.04 4.79 22.04
N LEU A 117 -4.75 4.85 22.34
CA LEU A 117 -3.82 3.77 22.04
C LEU A 117 -3.77 2.78 23.21
N THR A 118 -3.93 1.49 22.92
CA THR A 118 -3.58 0.38 23.79
C THR A 118 -2.21 -0.17 23.39
N GLY A 119 -1.73 -1.22 24.05
CA GLY A 119 -0.45 -1.85 23.68
C GLY A 119 -0.44 -2.45 22.27
N ASP A 120 -1.59 -2.76 21.70
CA ASP A 120 -1.74 -3.53 20.45
C ASP A 120 -2.75 -2.96 19.45
N GLU A 121 -3.62 -2.05 19.88
CA GLU A 121 -4.72 -1.52 19.07
C GLU A 121 -4.88 0.00 19.27
N ALA A 122 -5.43 0.67 18.26
CA ALA A 122 -5.96 2.01 18.38
C ALA A 122 -7.49 1.96 18.40
N LEU A 123 -8.06 2.65 19.40
CA LEU A 123 -9.50 2.74 19.65
C LEU A 123 -9.98 4.19 19.46
N PRO A 124 -11.29 4.41 19.21
CA PRO A 124 -11.80 5.75 18.98
C PRO A 124 -11.63 6.65 20.21
N GLY A 125 -11.00 7.81 20.00
CA GLY A 125 -10.95 8.87 20.99
C GLY A 125 -12.34 9.45 21.32
N PRO A 126 -12.46 10.17 22.47
CA PRO A 126 -13.72 10.79 22.89
C PRO A 126 -14.21 11.85 21.89
N THR A 127 -13.29 12.52 21.20
CA THR A 127 -13.53 13.49 20.13
C THR A 127 -12.72 13.07 18.91
N GLY A 128 -13.31 13.18 17.71
CA GLY A 128 -12.62 12.80 16.46
C GLY A 128 -12.79 11.33 16.05
N ASN A 129 -11.93 10.87 15.14
CA ASN A 129 -11.81 9.47 14.73
C ASN A 129 -13.06 8.77 14.16
N SER A 130 -13.86 9.49 13.37
CA SER A 130 -15.07 8.93 12.72
C SER A 130 -14.76 7.74 11.79
N SER A 131 -13.60 7.77 11.13
CA SER A 131 -13.16 6.66 10.26
C SER A 131 -12.82 5.42 11.08
N LEU A 132 -12.10 5.59 12.19
CA LEU A 132 -11.74 4.47 13.08
C LEU A 132 -12.98 3.85 13.73
N ARG A 133 -13.98 4.67 14.12
CA ARG A 133 -15.30 4.17 14.57
C ARG A 133 -16.02 3.33 13.51
N SER A 134 -15.79 3.64 12.24
CA SER A 134 -16.43 2.98 11.11
C SER A 134 -15.67 1.74 10.62
N LEU A 135 -14.48 1.46 11.16
CA LEU A 135 -13.75 0.23 10.87
C LEU A 135 -14.47 -1.00 11.45
N PRO A 136 -14.26 -2.19 10.87
CA PRO A 136 -14.71 -3.43 11.47
C PRO A 136 -14.21 -3.55 12.92
N GLY A 137 -15.15 -3.73 13.86
CA GLY A 137 -14.83 -3.80 15.28
C GLY A 137 -14.40 -2.48 15.93
N SER A 138 -14.52 -1.34 15.21
CA SER A 138 -14.15 0.00 15.67
C SER A 138 -12.74 0.08 16.26
N ARG A 139 -11.79 -0.59 15.62
CA ARG A 139 -10.40 -0.66 16.06
C ARG A 139 -9.45 -0.77 14.87
N LEU A 140 -8.19 -0.43 15.10
CA LEU A 140 -7.10 -0.59 14.15
C LEU A 140 -5.95 -1.30 14.85
N SER A 141 -5.45 -2.42 14.31
CA SER A 141 -4.26 -3.06 14.87
C SER A 141 -3.05 -2.14 14.75
N LEU A 142 -2.30 -1.96 15.83
CA LEU A 142 -0.98 -1.31 15.86
C LEU A 142 0.15 -2.32 15.65
N ARG A 143 -0.16 -3.62 15.75
CA ARG A 143 0.79 -4.69 15.46
C ARG A 143 0.77 -5.03 13.98
N VAL A 144 1.97 -5.35 13.48
CA VAL A 144 2.15 -6.05 12.21
C VAL A 144 2.12 -7.54 12.50
N ALA A 145 1.25 -8.27 11.80
CA ALA A 145 1.19 -9.72 11.92
C ALA A 145 2.47 -10.34 11.31
N THR A 146 3.17 -11.14 12.10
CA THR A 146 4.33 -11.94 11.70
C THR A 146 3.94 -13.42 11.63
N GLY A 147 4.64 -14.20 10.82
CA GLY A 147 4.44 -15.66 10.74
C GLY A 147 3.07 -16.12 10.21
N THR A 148 2.31 -15.24 9.53
CA THR A 148 1.02 -15.58 8.91
C THR A 148 1.17 -15.81 7.41
N ASP A 149 0.37 -16.73 6.84
CA ASP A 149 0.36 -17.01 5.40
C ASP A 149 -0.06 -15.80 4.55
N ARG A 150 -0.81 -14.86 5.15
CA ARG A 150 -1.29 -13.64 4.49
C ARG A 150 -0.77 -12.41 5.21
N LEU A 151 -0.32 -11.44 4.43
CA LEU A 151 0.13 -10.15 4.91
C LEU A 151 -1.02 -9.16 4.89
N MET A 152 -1.40 -8.65 6.07
CA MET A 152 -2.57 -7.79 6.25
C MET A 152 -2.15 -6.38 6.69
N ILE A 153 -2.59 -5.35 5.99
CA ILE A 153 -2.50 -3.95 6.44
C ILE A 153 -3.44 -3.76 7.63
N CYS A 154 -2.87 -3.44 8.78
CA CYS A 154 -3.57 -3.17 10.04
C CYS A 154 -4.54 -4.30 10.44
N GLY A 155 -4.28 -5.54 10.00
CA GLY A 155 -5.16 -6.68 10.24
C GLY A 155 -6.49 -6.67 9.45
N LEU A 156 -6.65 -5.77 8.48
CA LEU A 156 -7.95 -5.53 7.82
C LEU A 156 -7.93 -5.73 6.30
N VAL A 157 -6.84 -5.33 5.63
CA VAL A 157 -6.76 -5.36 4.16
C VAL A 157 -5.62 -6.27 3.73
N ASP A 158 -5.91 -7.23 2.86
CA ASP A 158 -4.89 -8.15 2.34
C ASP A 158 -4.01 -7.47 1.27
N VAL A 159 -2.70 -7.53 1.46
CA VAL A 159 -1.72 -6.97 0.54
C VAL A 159 -1.75 -7.66 -0.82
N GLU A 160 -2.06 -8.96 -0.88
CA GLU A 160 -2.18 -9.67 -2.17
C GLU A 160 -3.36 -9.13 -3.00
N THR A 161 -4.47 -8.82 -2.34
CA THR A 161 -5.63 -8.19 -3.00
C THR A 161 -5.27 -6.80 -3.56
N ILE A 162 -4.45 -6.04 -2.84
CA ILE A 162 -3.95 -4.74 -3.31
C ILE A 162 -3.06 -4.91 -4.54
N GLU A 163 -2.13 -5.87 -4.54
CA GLU A 163 -1.26 -6.13 -5.70
C GLU A 163 -2.06 -6.54 -6.93
N GLN A 164 -3.07 -7.40 -6.77
CA GLN A 164 -3.94 -7.81 -7.87
C GLN A 164 -4.70 -6.62 -8.46
N ALA A 165 -5.26 -5.74 -7.61
CA ALA A 165 -5.93 -4.52 -8.06
C ALA A 165 -4.97 -3.55 -8.76
N CYS A 166 -3.75 -3.37 -8.22
CA CYS A 166 -2.73 -2.53 -8.83
C CYS A 166 -2.27 -3.06 -10.19
N ARG A 167 -2.13 -4.38 -10.31
CA ARG A 167 -1.73 -5.03 -11.56
C ARG A 167 -2.80 -4.87 -12.64
N ALA A 168 -4.05 -5.22 -12.35
CA ALA A 168 -5.14 -5.13 -13.32
C ALA A 168 -5.29 -3.73 -13.90
N LEU A 169 -5.19 -2.71 -13.04
CA LEU A 169 -5.31 -1.31 -13.45
C LEU A 169 -4.04 -0.79 -14.16
N ALA A 170 -2.85 -1.32 -13.83
CA ALA A 170 -1.64 -1.03 -14.59
C ALA A 170 -1.66 -1.66 -16.00
N GLU A 171 -2.20 -2.87 -16.13
CA GLU A 171 -2.42 -3.54 -17.42
C GLU A 171 -3.37 -2.73 -18.30
N GLU A 172 -4.47 -2.22 -17.73
CA GLU A 172 -5.40 -1.32 -18.44
C GLU A 172 -4.70 -0.07 -18.99
N ILE A 173 -3.83 0.57 -18.18
CA ILE A 173 -3.03 1.73 -18.59
C ILE A 173 -2.06 1.38 -19.73
N ILE A 174 -1.51 0.16 -19.75
CA ILE A 174 -0.56 -0.29 -20.78
C ILE A 174 -1.26 -0.62 -22.09
N ASP A 175 -2.38 -1.34 -22.03
CA ASP A 175 -3.20 -1.68 -23.20
C ASP A 175 -3.68 -0.40 -23.92
N ASP A 176 -3.95 0.67 -23.16
CA ASP A 176 -4.26 1.98 -23.73
C ASP A 176 -3.09 2.63 -24.50
N ILE A 177 -1.84 2.34 -24.13
CA ILE A 177 -0.64 2.91 -24.78
C ILE A 177 -0.30 2.14 -26.06
N LEU A 178 -0.45 0.81 -26.02
CA LEU A 178 0.02 -0.09 -27.08
C LEU A 178 -1.10 -0.53 -28.04
N GLY A 179 -2.37 -0.27 -27.72
CA GLY A 179 -3.51 -0.96 -28.31
C GLY A 179 -3.61 -2.40 -27.77
N PRO A 180 -4.68 -3.16 -28.08
CA PRO A 180 -4.79 -4.56 -27.68
C PRO A 180 -3.60 -5.33 -28.24
N SER A 181 -2.63 -5.64 -27.38
CA SER A 181 -1.38 -6.25 -27.81
C SER A 181 -1.62 -7.76 -27.95
N ASP A 182 -1.58 -8.25 -29.19
CA ASP A 182 -1.59 -9.70 -29.46
C ASP A 182 -0.20 -10.34 -29.22
N ASP A 183 0.84 -9.59 -28.84
CA ASP A 183 2.21 -10.13 -28.99
C ASP A 183 3.31 -9.62 -28.04
N LEU A 184 3.01 -9.10 -26.85
CA LEU A 184 4.04 -8.80 -25.85
C LEU A 184 3.68 -9.34 -24.47
N SER A 185 4.12 -10.58 -24.20
CA SER A 185 4.08 -11.14 -22.85
C SER A 185 4.92 -10.28 -21.91
N PHE A 186 4.27 -9.64 -20.95
CA PHE A 186 4.91 -8.99 -19.82
C PHE A 186 5.74 -10.02 -19.03
N ASP A 187 7.05 -9.81 -18.91
CA ASP A 187 7.91 -10.56 -17.99
C ASP A 187 8.10 -9.73 -16.69
N PRO A 188 7.33 -10.00 -15.63
CA PRO A 188 7.49 -9.32 -14.34
C PRO A 188 8.86 -9.52 -13.71
N ALA A 189 9.63 -10.56 -14.07
CA ALA A 189 10.94 -10.82 -13.50
C ALA A 189 12.02 -9.85 -14.01
N ALA A 190 11.87 -9.31 -15.22
CA ALA A 190 12.81 -8.35 -15.80
C ALA A 190 12.86 -7.02 -15.05
N PHE A 191 11.79 -6.66 -14.32
CA PHE A 191 11.70 -5.43 -13.53
C PHE A 191 11.94 -5.64 -12.02
N MET A 192 12.07 -6.89 -11.57
CA MET A 192 12.30 -7.25 -10.16
C MET A 192 13.74 -7.69 -9.88
N SER A 193 14.63 -7.59 -10.86
CA SER A 193 16.05 -7.86 -10.62
C SER A 193 16.65 -6.75 -9.75
N PRO A 194 17.31 -7.06 -8.63
CA PRO A 194 18.10 -6.08 -7.91
C PRO A 194 19.21 -5.62 -8.87
N GLU A 195 19.37 -4.31 -9.03
CA GLU A 195 20.53 -3.75 -9.70
C GLU A 195 21.78 -4.39 -9.10
N THR A 196 22.53 -5.08 -9.94
CA THR A 196 23.85 -5.59 -9.59
C THR A 196 24.71 -4.38 -9.27
N GLU A 197 25.14 -4.25 -8.03
CA GLU A 197 26.15 -3.27 -7.63
C GLU A 197 27.38 -3.40 -8.54
N PRO A 198 27.95 -2.29 -9.03
CA PRO A 198 29.23 -2.36 -9.70
C PRO A 198 30.32 -2.56 -8.64
N ASP A 199 31.03 -3.68 -8.78
CA ASP A 199 32.28 -4.00 -8.07
C ASP A 199 33.19 -2.77 -7.91
N ARG A 200 33.62 -2.51 -6.68
CA ARG A 200 34.82 -1.73 -6.36
C ARG A 200 35.63 -2.41 -5.27
#